data_AF-A0A930RSR5-F1
#
_entry.id   AF-A0A930RSR5-F1
#
_cell.length_a   1.000
_cell.length_b   1.000
_cell.length_c   1.000
_cell.angle_alpha   90.00
_cell.angle_beta   90.00
_cell.angle_gamma   90.00
#
_symmetry.space_group_name_H-M   'P 1'
#
loop_
_entity.id
_entity.type
_entity.pdbx_description
1 polymer ?
#
loop_
_entity_poly.entity_id
_entity_poly.type
_entity_poly.pdbx_seq_one_letter_code
_entity_poly.pdbx_strand_id
1 'polypeptide(L)' 'INNYSPTSTVLISTHLISDIEPILDEIVFLKDGKVVRQGNVDDIRYESGESIDQLFRHEFKA' A
#
# COMPACT_ATOMS: atom_id res chain seq x y z
N ILE A 1 -2.95 -16.54 23.68
CA ILE A 1 -2.39 -15.25 23.20
C ILE A 1 -3.42 -14.66 22.24
N ASN A 2 -4.33 -13.80 22.72
CA ASN A 2 -5.42 -13.20 21.94
C ASN A 2 -5.20 -11.68 21.88
N ASN A 3 -4.18 -11.25 21.14
CA ASN A 3 -3.81 -9.84 21.01
C ASN A 3 -4.28 -9.21 19.69
N TYR A 4 -5.17 -9.90 18.98
CA TYR A 4 -5.79 -9.43 17.75
C TYR A 4 -7.24 -9.02 18.07
N SER A 5 -7.52 -7.73 17.95
CA SER A 5 -8.90 -7.24 17.93
C SER A 5 -9.31 -7.06 16.46
N PRO A 6 -10.45 -7.62 16.02
CA PRO A 6 -10.98 -7.40 14.68
C PRO A 6 -11.23 -5.92 14.34
N THR A 7 -11.32 -5.05 15.36
CA THR A 7 -11.54 -3.61 15.20
C THR A 7 -10.26 -2.79 15.32
N SER A 8 -9.10 -3.43 15.48
CA SER A 8 -7.83 -2.71 15.57
C SER A 8 -7.33 -2.33 14.18
N THR A 9 -6.77 -1.13 14.06
CA THR A 9 -6.01 -0.72 12.89
C THR A 9 -4.62 -1.36 12.91
N VAL A 10 -4.22 -1.95 11.79
CA VAL A 10 -2.86 -2.47 11.59
C VAL A 10 -2.12 -1.53 10.64
N LEU A 11 -1.00 -0.97 11.10
CA LEU A 11 -0.11 -0.17 10.26
C LEU A 11 1.08 -1.04 9.84
N ILE A 12 1.26 -1.21 8.52
CA ILE A 12 2.34 -2.00 7.94
C ILE A 12 3.24 -1.08 7.11
N SER A 13 4.52 -1.02 7.44
CA SER A 13 5.54 -0.35 6.63
C SER A 13 6.41 -1.42 5.96
N THR A 14 6.33 -1.54 4.64
CA THR A 14 7.13 -2.48 3.86
C THR A 14 7.58 -1.86 2.54
N HIS A 15 8.63 -2.43 1.97
CA HIS A 15 9.05 -2.20 0.58
C HIS A 15 8.75 -3.40 -0.32
N LEU A 16 8.25 -4.50 0.25
CA LEU A 16 7.83 -5.72 -0.44
C LEU A 16 6.30 -5.77 -0.38
N ILE A 17 5.67 -5.10 -1.34
CA ILE A 17 4.22 -4.93 -1.33
C ILE A 17 3.47 -6.04 -2.08
N SER A 18 4.14 -6.79 -2.96
CA SER A 18 3.50 -7.82 -3.80
C SER A 18 2.78 -8.89 -2.97
N ASP A 19 3.34 -9.25 -1.82
CA ASP A 19 2.80 -10.30 -0.95
C ASP A 19 1.66 -9.80 -0.03
N ILE A 20 1.62 -8.50 0.25
CA ILE A 20 0.64 -7.91 1.17
C ILE A 20 -0.47 -7.13 0.46
N GLU A 21 -0.32 -6.86 -0.84
CA GLU A 21 -1.33 -6.18 -1.67
C GLU A 21 -2.75 -6.73 -1.48
N PRO A 22 -2.98 -8.07 -1.39
CA PRO A 22 -4.34 -8.60 -1.25
C PRO A 22 -5.04 -8.33 0.09
N ILE A 23 -4.30 -7.90 1.12
CA ILE A 23 -4.82 -7.71 2.48
C ILE A 23 -4.85 -6.23 2.92
N LEU A 24 -4.46 -5.31 2.04
CA LEU A 24 -4.43 -3.88 2.32
C LEU A 24 -5.71 -3.20 1.84
N ASP A 25 -6.32 -2.40 2.71
CA ASP A 25 -7.47 -1.56 2.35
C ASP A 25 -7.01 -0.18 1.82
N GLU A 26 -5.95 0.39 2.39
CA GLU A 26 -5.42 1.72 2.06
C GLU A 26 -3.89 1.69 1.96
N ILE A 27 -3.33 2.53 1.09
CA ILE A 27 -1.89 2.72 0.95
C ILE A 27 -1.48 4.18 1.09
N VAL A 28 -0.24 4.37 1.56
CA VAL A 28 0.46 5.65 1.57
C VAL A 28 1.87 5.41 1.01
N PHE A 29 2.17 6.00 -0.15
CA PHE A 29 3.52 6.00 -0.69
C PHE A 29 4.31 7.18 -0.16
N LEU A 30 5.47 6.87 0.42
CA LEU A 30 6.41 7.84 0.96
C LEU A 30 7.67 7.86 0.12
N LYS A 31 8.04 9.04 -0.38
CA LYS A 31 9.28 9.28 -1.12
C LYS A 31 9.96 10.54 -0.59
N ASP A 32 11.23 10.44 -0.24
CA ASP A 32 12.04 11.57 0.26
C ASP A 32 11.37 12.38 1.39
N GLY A 33 10.71 11.67 2.32
CA GLY A 33 10.01 12.28 3.46
C GLY A 33 8.68 12.96 3.11
N LYS A 34 8.16 12.76 1.90
CA LYS A 34 6.87 13.31 1.45
C LYS A 34 5.91 12.19 1.05
N VAL A 35 4.62 12.42 1.31
CA VAL A 35 3.55 11.58 0.77
C VAL A 35 3.39 11.92 -0.71
N VAL A 36 3.63 10.94 -1.56
CA VAL A 36 3.48 11.08 -3.03
C VAL A 36 2.17 10.53 -3.54
N ARG A 37 1.60 9.54 -2.83
CA ARG A 37 0.30 8.95 -3.13
C ARG A 37 -0.36 8.46 -1.85
N GLN A 38 -1.67 8.62 -1.75
CA GLN A 38 -2.49 8.05 -0.70
C GLN A 38 -3.86 7.70 -1.27
N GLY A 39 -4.44 6.58 -0.83
CA GLY A 39 -5.81 6.23 -1.18
C GLY A 39 -6.12 4.76 -0.99
N ASN A 40 -7.38 4.41 -1.25
CA ASN A 40 -7.83 3.02 -1.23
C ASN A 40 -7.13 2.23 -2.34
N VAL A 41 -6.80 0.97 -2.04
CA VAL A 41 -6.11 0.09 -2.99
C VAL A 41 -6.94 -0.15 -4.26
N ASP A 42 -8.24 -0.36 -4.12
CA ASP A 42 -9.11 -0.65 -5.27
C ASP A 42 -9.28 0.57 -6.19
N ASP A 43 -9.44 1.76 -5.62
CA ASP A 43 -9.54 3.01 -6.39
C ASP A 43 -8.26 3.26 -7.20
N ILE A 44 -7.09 3.12 -6.56
CA ILE A 44 -5.79 3.34 -7.20
C ILE A 44 -5.54 2.32 -8.31
N ARG A 45 -5.96 1.06 -8.13
CA ARG A 45 -5.87 0.02 -9.16
C ARG A 45 -6.79 0.33 -10.33
N TYR A 46 -8.01 0.78 -10.06
CA TYR A 46 -8.98 1.14 -11.10
C TYR A 46 -8.51 2.35 -11.92
N GLU A 47 -7.98 3.37 -11.27
CA GLU A 47 -7.46 4.59 -11.92
C GLU A 47 -6.19 4.34 -12.74
N SER A 48 -5.28 3.52 -12.23
CA SER A 48 -4.00 3.25 -12.90
C SER A 48 -4.07 2.15 -13.97
N GLY A 49 -4.97 1.19 -13.80
CA GLY A 49 -5.00 -0.04 -14.61
C GLY A 49 -3.84 -1.00 -14.31
N GLU A 50 -3.05 -0.74 -13.27
CA GLU A 50 -1.88 -1.52 -12.86
C GLU A 50 -2.06 -2.05 -11.42
N SER A 51 -1.27 -3.06 -11.04
CA SER A 51 -1.20 -3.49 -9.64
C SER A 51 -0.46 -2.44 -8.78
N ILE A 52 -0.66 -2.49 -7.46
CA ILE A 52 0.08 -1.62 -6.55
C ILE A 52 1.58 -1.91 -6.65
N ASP A 53 1.98 -3.19 -6.81
CA ASP A 53 3.37 -3.59 -7.07
C ASP A 53 3.98 -2.89 -8.28
N GLN A 54 3.25 -2.83 -9.40
CA GLN A 54 3.70 -2.16 -10.61
C GLN A 54 3.84 -0.66 -10.39
N LEU A 55 2.84 -0.02 -9.78
CA LEU A 55 2.86 1.41 -9.44
C LEU A 55 4.05 1.76 -8.57
N PHE A 56 4.28 1.00 -7.49
CA PHE A 56 5.43 1.20 -6.61
C PHE A 56 6.74 1.06 -7.37
N ARG A 57 6.88 0.02 -8.20
CA ARG A 57 8.07 -0.15 -9.04
C ARG A 57 8.24 1.02 -10.00
N HIS A 58 7.18 1.56 -10.60
CA HIS A 58 7.28 2.72 -11.50
C HIS A 58 7.71 3.99 -10.76
N GLU A 59 7.20 4.21 -9.55
CA GLU A 59 7.40 5.44 -8.79
C GLU A 59 8.75 5.47 -8.04
N PHE A 60 9.29 4.30 -7.70
CA PHE A 60 10.52 4.11 -6.93
C PHE A 60 11.67 3.41 -7.69
N LYS A 61 11.51 3.14 -9.00
CA LYS A 61 12.64 2.78 -9.86
C LYS A 61 13.65 3.95 -9.91
N ALA A 62 14.91 3.62 -9.65
CA ALA A 62 16.06 4.49 -9.86
C ALA A 62 16.47 4.50 -11.34
#